data_AF-A0A9P8VGR5-F1
#
_entry.id   AF-A0A9P8VGR5-F1
#
_cell.length_a   1.000
_cell.length_b   1.000
_cell.length_c   1.000
_cell.angle_alpha   90.00
_cell.angle_beta   90.00
_cell.angle_gamma   90.00
#
_symmetry.space_group_name_H-M   'P 1'
#
loop_
_entity.id
_entity.type
_entity.pdbx_description
1 polymer ?
#
loop_
_entity_poly.entity_id
_entity_poly.type
_entity_poly.pdbx_seq_one_letter_code
_entity_poly.pdbx_strand_id
1 'polypeptide(L)'
;MVDFMRCPTELLAAIMGSCESLCDVKSLMLTCRRNHVVWLAHAPVIIAAVAPRTVLLFDEALMAVRATEMVHQAELAAQLPPAIDPRSLPISCRLPTPSELTAVVDLNRFAEYIQTRYCKVFDASQELEEMYYAPMGRWPPDRNRGFGDDWFPEEPEGMPQWTERFRRAIYTT
;
A
#
# COMPACT_ATOMS: atom_id res chain seq x y z
N MET A 1 37.16 2.85 7.01
CA MET A 1 36.26 1.67 6.96
C MET A 1 35.49 1.65 8.27
N VAL A 2 34.19 1.95 8.25
CA VAL A 2 33.37 1.99 9.48
C VAL A 2 33.11 0.55 9.90
N ASP A 3 33.53 0.19 11.11
CA ASP A 3 33.27 -1.14 11.66
C ASP A 3 31.80 -1.21 12.09
N PHE A 4 30.96 -1.73 11.18
CA PHE A 4 29.52 -1.88 11.35
C PHE A 4 29.18 -2.69 12.63
N MET A 5 30.11 -3.53 13.10
CA MET A 5 29.96 -4.34 14.30
C MET A 5 30.22 -3.58 15.60
N ARG A 6 30.66 -2.31 15.55
CA ARG A 6 30.83 -1.42 16.71
C ARG A 6 29.88 -0.23 16.72
N CYS A 7 29.07 -0.07 15.67
CA CYS A 7 28.12 1.02 15.53
C CYS A 7 26.99 0.93 16.59
N PRO A 8 26.64 2.00 17.31
CA PRO A 8 25.46 2.07 18.18
C PRO A 8 24.17 1.57 17.50
N THR A 9 23.26 0.98 18.29
CA THR A 9 21.99 0.42 17.80
C THR A 9 21.09 1.47 17.15
N GLU A 10 21.13 2.70 17.68
CA GLU A 10 20.38 3.85 17.18
C GLU A 10 20.87 4.28 15.80
N LEU A 11 22.19 4.21 15.58
CA LEU A 11 22.78 4.52 14.28
C LEU A 11 22.47 3.44 13.26
N LEU A 12 22.44 2.17 13.65
CA LEU A 12 21.99 1.09 12.77
C LEU A 12 20.51 1.26 12.39
N ALA A 13 19.66 1.64 13.34
CA ALA A 13 18.25 1.94 13.07
C ALA A 13 18.09 3.15 12.14
N ALA A 14 18.89 4.20 12.33
CA ALA A 14 18.90 5.37 11.45
C ALA A 14 19.36 5.04 10.03
N ILE A 15 20.38 4.18 9.88
CA ILE A 15 20.84 3.69 8.58
C ILE A 15 19.72 2.91 7.89
N MET A 16 19.06 1.99 8.61
CA MET A 16 17.91 1.26 8.06
C MET A 16 16.74 2.18 7.69
N GLY A 17 16.45 3.21 8.50
CA GLY A 17 15.44 4.21 8.19
C GLY A 17 15.77 5.10 6.98
N SER A 18 17.05 5.16 6.61
CA SER A 18 17.54 5.94 5.46
C SER A 18 17.55 5.13 4.16
N CYS A 19 17.20 3.85 4.18
CA CYS A 19 17.05 3.03 2.98
C CYS A 19 16.05 3.63 1.98
N GLU A 20 16.25 3.34 0.69
CA GLU A 20 15.38 3.81 -0.40
C GLU A 20 14.13 2.94 -0.53
N SER A 21 14.26 1.63 -0.28
CA SER A 21 13.17 0.68 -0.38
C SER A 21 13.06 -0.25 0.83
N LEU A 22 11.87 -0.81 1.03
CA LEU A 22 11.65 -1.91 1.99
C LEU A 22 12.50 -3.16 1.66
N CYS A 23 12.87 -3.36 0.39
CA CYS A 23 13.77 -4.43 -0.02
C CYS A 23 15.20 -4.23 0.51
N ASP A 24 15.68 -3.00 0.56
CA ASP A 24 17.00 -2.67 1.11
C ASP A 24 17.02 -2.88 2.62
N VAL A 25 15.97 -2.44 3.32
CA VAL A 25 15.79 -2.68 4.75
C VAL A 25 15.81 -4.18 5.05
N LYS A 26 15.03 -4.96 4.28
CA LYS A 26 15.00 -6.42 4.40
C LYS A 26 16.37 -7.03 4.18
N SER A 27 17.09 -6.57 3.16
CA SER A 27 18.43 -7.06 2.84
C SER A 27 19.41 -6.78 3.98
N LEU A 28 19.43 -5.56 4.50
CA LEU A 28 20.26 -5.16 5.65
C LEU A 28 19.92 -5.95 6.91
N MET A 29 18.63 -6.11 7.22
CA MET A 29 18.15 -6.89 8.36
C MET A 29 18.66 -8.34 8.30
N LEU A 30 18.68 -8.95 7.12
CA LEU A 30 19.06 -10.35 6.93
C LEU A 30 20.57 -10.60 6.87
N THR A 31 21.40 -9.55 6.80
CA THR A 31 22.88 -9.72 6.73
C THR A 31 23.47 -10.34 7.99
N CYS A 32 22.97 -10.00 9.18
CA CYS A 32 23.51 -10.53 10.44
C CYS A 32 22.48 -10.48 11.58
N ARG A 33 22.71 -11.30 12.61
CA ARG A 33 21.85 -11.38 13.80
C ARG A 33 21.68 -10.03 14.49
N ARG A 34 22.73 -9.20 14.53
CA ARG A 34 22.65 -7.87 15.17
C ARG A 34 21.66 -6.97 14.45
N ASN A 35 21.73 -6.90 13.13
CA ASN A 35 20.82 -6.11 12.32
C ASN A 35 19.38 -6.60 12.47
N HIS A 36 19.18 -7.92 12.50
CA HIS A 36 17.88 -8.50 12.79
C HIS A 36 17.33 -8.08 14.17
N VAL A 37 18.17 -8.06 15.21
CA VAL A 37 17.76 -7.60 16.56
C VAL A 37 17.43 -6.10 16.57
N VAL A 38 18.24 -5.27 15.89
CA VAL A 38 17.96 -3.83 15.74
C VAL A 38 16.63 -3.60 15.02
N TRP A 39 16.37 -4.35 13.95
CA TRP A 39 15.09 -4.32 13.26
C TRP A 39 13.94 -4.64 14.23
N LEU A 40 13.99 -5.75 14.96
CA LEU A 40 12.91 -6.11 15.89
C LEU A 40 12.64 -5.03 16.94
N ALA A 41 13.68 -4.34 17.41
CA ALA A 41 13.56 -3.28 18.41
C ALA A 41 13.05 -1.94 17.84
N HIS A 42 13.40 -1.62 16.58
CA HIS A 42 13.16 -0.31 15.98
C HIS A 42 12.26 -0.34 14.74
N ALA A 43 11.64 -1.48 14.42
CA ALA A 43 10.81 -1.65 13.23
C ALA A 43 9.78 -0.54 13.07
N PRO A 44 9.01 -0.12 14.09
CA PRO A 44 7.98 0.90 13.89
C PRO A 44 8.51 2.23 13.35
N VAL A 45 9.69 2.65 13.81
CA VAL A 45 10.34 3.89 13.35
C VAL A 45 10.92 3.70 11.94
N ILE A 46 11.57 2.56 11.68
CA ILE A 46 12.16 2.25 10.38
C ILE A 46 11.06 2.17 9.30
N ILE A 47 9.96 1.48 9.61
CA ILE A 47 8.80 1.33 8.72
C ILE A 47 8.20 2.70 8.43
N ALA A 48 7.97 3.53 9.47
CA ALA A 48 7.41 4.86 9.27
C ALA A 48 8.30 5.77 8.42
N ALA A 49 9.62 5.58 8.46
CA ALA A 49 10.55 6.33 7.63
C ALA A 49 10.56 5.85 6.17
N VAL A 50 10.49 4.55 5.91
CA VAL A 50 10.74 3.96 4.58
C VAL A 50 9.44 3.67 3.82
N ALA A 51 8.43 3.12 4.47
CA ALA A 51 7.23 2.60 3.80
C ALA A 51 6.44 3.66 3.02
N PRO A 52 6.23 4.91 3.52
CA PRO A 52 5.53 5.95 2.76
C PRO A 52 6.23 6.35 1.44
N ARG A 53 7.54 6.10 1.32
CA ARG A 53 8.31 6.35 0.10
C ARG A 53 8.25 5.19 -0.88
N THR A 54 7.94 3.98 -0.40
CA THR A 54 7.94 2.75 -1.20
C THR A 54 6.54 2.33 -1.64
N VAL A 55 5.51 2.60 -0.83
CA VAL A 55 4.13 2.18 -1.08
C VAL A 55 3.27 3.40 -1.38
N LEU A 56 2.64 3.41 -2.55
CA LEU A 56 1.73 4.48 -2.96
C LEU A 56 0.51 4.53 -2.02
N LEU A 57 0.20 5.72 -1.51
CA LEU A 57 -0.89 5.96 -0.54
C LEU A 57 -0.77 5.07 0.71
N PHE A 58 0.46 4.94 1.24
CA PHE A 58 0.74 4.09 2.40
C PHE A 58 -0.13 4.42 3.61
N ASP A 59 -0.39 5.71 3.89
CA ASP A 59 -1.17 6.09 5.07
C ASP A 59 -2.63 5.65 4.93
N GLU A 60 -3.24 5.84 3.76
CA GLU A 60 -4.59 5.35 3.48
C GLU A 60 -4.66 3.81 3.53
N ALA A 61 -3.65 3.11 2.97
CA ALA A 61 -3.58 1.65 3.06
C ALA A 61 -3.44 1.17 4.52
N LEU A 62 -2.64 1.86 5.33
CA LEU A 62 -2.46 1.57 6.76
C LEU A 62 -3.76 1.81 7.53
N MET A 63 -4.48 2.88 7.23
CA MET A 63 -5.79 3.16 7.81
C MET A 63 -6.80 2.07 7.47
N ALA A 64 -6.83 1.62 6.22
CA ALA A 64 -7.69 0.53 5.75
C ALA A 64 -7.40 -0.78 6.50
N VAL A 65 -6.12 -1.15 6.60
CA VAL A 65 -5.66 -2.33 7.36
C VAL A 65 -6.10 -2.26 8.82
N ARG A 66 -5.90 -1.11 9.48
CA ARG A 66 -6.29 -0.92 10.88
C ARG A 66 -7.79 -1.00 11.09
N ALA A 67 -8.58 -0.36 10.22
CA ALA A 67 -10.03 -0.42 10.26
C ALA A 67 -10.53 -1.87 10.06
N THR A 68 -9.95 -2.58 9.08
CA THR A 68 -10.29 -3.97 8.78
C THR A 68 -9.99 -4.88 9.98
N GLU A 69 -8.83 -4.72 10.61
CA GLU A 69 -8.46 -5.49 11.79
C GLU A 69 -9.42 -5.23 12.96
N MET A 70 -9.84 -3.98 13.18
CA MET A 70 -10.82 -3.66 14.24
C MET A 70 -12.17 -4.35 14.01
N VAL A 71 -12.65 -4.39 12.76
CA VAL A 71 -13.88 -5.09 12.40
C VAL A 71 -13.71 -6.60 12.54
N HIS A 72 -12.58 -7.14 12.06
CA HIS A 72 -12.27 -8.56 12.14
C HIS A 72 -12.23 -9.07 13.59
N GLN A 73 -11.61 -8.31 14.50
CA GLN A 73 -11.58 -8.66 15.92
C GLN A 73 -12.97 -8.62 16.57
N ALA A 74 -13.82 -7.66 16.18
CA ALA A 74 -15.20 -7.60 16.67
C ALA A 74 -16.04 -8.78 16.16
N GLU A 75 -15.85 -9.15 14.88
CA GLU A 75 -16.48 -10.32 14.29
C GLU A 75 -16.08 -11.62 15.00
N LEU A 76 -14.78 -11.83 15.26
CA LEU A 76 -14.28 -12.97 16.03
C LEU A 76 -14.86 -13.04 17.45
N ALA A 77 -15.16 -11.88 18.04
CA ALA A 77 -15.82 -11.76 19.34
C ALA A 77 -17.35 -11.89 19.27
N ALA A 78 -17.94 -12.12 18.09
CA ALA A 78 -19.38 -12.11 17.83
C ALA A 78 -20.07 -10.81 18.29
N GLN A 79 -19.37 -9.68 18.15
CA GLN A 79 -19.84 -8.34 18.49
C GLN A 79 -20.16 -7.54 17.21
N LEU A 80 -20.96 -6.48 17.38
CA LEU A 80 -21.16 -5.52 16.30
C LEU A 80 -19.86 -4.76 16.00
N PRO A 81 -19.62 -4.37 14.73
CA PRO A 81 -18.45 -3.57 14.37
C PRO A 81 -18.36 -2.30 15.23
N PRO A 82 -17.18 -1.96 15.74
CA PRO A 82 -17.01 -0.75 16.54
C PRO A 82 -17.19 0.50 15.69
N ALA A 83 -17.60 1.60 16.31
CA ALA A 83 -17.52 2.91 15.67
C ALA A 83 -16.04 3.29 15.50
N ILE A 84 -15.58 3.36 14.25
CA ILE A 84 -14.19 3.68 13.91
C ILE A 84 -14.07 5.19 13.69
N ASP A 85 -13.19 5.87 14.45
CA ASP A 85 -12.81 7.26 14.15
C ASP A 85 -11.60 7.26 13.20
N PRO A 86 -11.77 7.68 11.93
CA PRO A 86 -10.69 7.67 10.95
C PRO A 86 -9.47 8.50 11.38
N ARG A 87 -9.68 9.54 12.21
CA ARG A 87 -8.59 10.43 12.66
C ARG A 87 -7.63 9.74 13.64
N SER A 88 -7.99 8.59 14.18
CA SER A 88 -7.16 7.82 15.10
C SER A 88 -6.28 6.76 14.41
N LEU A 89 -6.57 6.49 13.14
CA LEU A 89 -5.92 5.45 12.35
C LEU A 89 -4.62 5.82 11.63
N PRO A 90 -4.31 7.09 11.29
CA PRO A 90 -3.15 7.37 10.45
C PRO A 90 -1.83 7.12 11.18
N ILE A 91 -0.75 7.10 10.41
CA ILE A 91 0.62 6.90 10.88
C ILE A 91 1.04 7.94 11.92
N SER A 92 0.51 9.15 11.82
CA SER A 92 0.79 10.26 12.75
C SER A 92 0.26 10.02 14.17
N CYS A 93 -0.75 9.15 14.33
CA CYS A 93 -1.32 8.80 15.62
C CYS A 93 -0.65 7.59 16.26
N ARG A 94 -0.27 6.60 15.45
CA ARG A 94 0.36 5.36 15.92
C ARG A 94 1.36 4.83 14.90
N LEU A 95 2.59 4.56 15.35
CA LEU A 95 3.62 3.95 14.50
C LEU A 95 3.19 2.55 14.01
N PRO A 96 3.52 2.18 12.78
CA PRO A 96 3.13 0.92 12.19
C PRO A 96 3.93 -0.25 12.79
N THR A 97 3.28 -1.38 12.98
CA THR A 97 3.90 -2.63 13.40
C THR A 97 4.37 -3.45 12.20
N PRO A 98 5.28 -4.43 12.37
CA PRO A 98 5.67 -5.33 11.29
C PRO A 98 4.48 -6.10 10.66
N SER A 99 3.50 -6.51 11.47
CA SER A 99 2.30 -7.20 10.97
C SER A 99 1.41 -6.28 10.14
N GLU A 100 1.24 -5.02 10.57
CA GLU A 100 0.53 -4.01 9.77
C GLU A 100 1.25 -3.75 8.44
N LEU A 101 2.58 -3.68 8.44
CA LEU A 101 3.35 -3.54 7.20
C LEU A 101 3.09 -4.72 6.25
N THR A 102 3.08 -5.96 6.75
CA THR A 102 2.77 -7.14 5.93
C THR A 102 1.38 -7.01 5.30
N ALA A 103 0.36 -6.68 6.10
CA ALA A 103 -1.00 -6.50 5.61
C ALA A 103 -1.11 -5.36 4.59
N VAL A 104 -0.39 -4.24 4.79
CA VAL A 104 -0.36 -3.13 3.81
C VAL A 104 0.29 -3.56 2.50
N VAL A 105 1.40 -4.30 2.55
CA VAL A 105 2.06 -4.82 1.34
C VAL A 105 1.16 -5.79 0.59
N ASP A 106 0.43 -6.65 1.31
CA ASP A 106 -0.50 -7.60 0.69
C ASP A 106 -1.71 -6.88 0.07
N LEU A 107 -2.27 -5.89 0.76
CA LEU A 107 -3.34 -5.03 0.22
C LEU A 107 -2.86 -4.25 -1.01
N ASN A 108 -1.63 -3.76 -1.00
CA ASN A 108 -1.03 -3.07 -2.14
C ASN A 108 -0.88 -4.01 -3.35
N ARG A 109 -0.40 -5.24 -3.14
CA ARG A 109 -0.29 -6.26 -4.19
C ARG A 109 -1.65 -6.67 -4.73
N PHE A 110 -2.66 -6.76 -3.86
CA PHE A 110 -4.04 -7.02 -4.26
C PHE A 110 -4.57 -5.90 -5.17
N ALA A 111 -4.38 -4.65 -4.78
CA ALA A 111 -4.75 -3.50 -5.59
C ALA A 111 -4.02 -3.50 -6.96
N GLU A 112 -2.72 -3.80 -6.98
CA GLU A 112 -1.92 -3.94 -8.21
C GLU A 112 -2.42 -5.07 -9.11
N TYR A 113 -2.81 -6.20 -8.52
CA TYR A 113 -3.36 -7.33 -9.26
C TYR A 113 -4.70 -6.95 -9.92
N ILE A 114 -5.60 -6.34 -9.17
CA ILE A 114 -6.89 -5.87 -9.70
C ILE A 114 -6.63 -4.83 -10.80
N GLN A 115 -5.80 -3.82 -10.53
CA GLN A 115 -5.42 -2.80 -11.49
C GLN A 115 -4.92 -3.44 -12.80
N THR A 116 -3.97 -4.35 -12.70
CA THR A 116 -3.39 -5.06 -13.84
C THR A 116 -4.44 -5.86 -14.60
N ARG A 117 -5.35 -6.55 -13.90
CA ARG A 117 -6.41 -7.33 -14.54
C ARG A 117 -7.40 -6.42 -15.27
N TYR A 118 -7.81 -5.32 -14.66
CA TYR A 118 -8.72 -4.36 -15.27
C TYR A 118 -8.07 -3.61 -16.45
N CYS A 119 -6.77 -3.31 -16.41
CA CYS A 119 -6.08 -2.66 -17.54
C CYS A 119 -5.74 -3.64 -18.68
N LYS A 120 -5.26 -4.86 -18.38
CA LYS A 120 -4.80 -5.82 -19.41
C LYS A 120 -5.92 -6.57 -20.13
N VAL A 121 -7.08 -6.78 -19.50
CA VAL A 121 -8.25 -7.41 -20.17
C VAL A 121 -8.77 -6.54 -21.32
N PHE A 122 -8.48 -5.24 -21.33
CA PHE A 122 -8.84 -4.34 -22.44
C PHE A 122 -7.75 -4.23 -23.52
N ASP A 123 -6.48 -4.54 -23.24
CA ASP A 123 -5.44 -4.62 -24.28
C ASP A 123 -5.56 -5.91 -25.12
N ALA A 124 -6.17 -6.96 -24.58
CA ALA A 124 -6.38 -8.23 -25.28
C ALA A 124 -7.58 -8.21 -26.25
N SER A 125 -8.30 -7.10 -26.43
CA SER A 125 -9.37 -6.98 -27.44
C SER A 125 -8.86 -6.65 -28.84
N GLN A 126 -7.59 -6.96 -29.15
CA GLN A 126 -7.05 -6.93 -30.50
C GLN A 126 -6.91 -8.32 -31.14
N GLU A 127 -7.08 -9.40 -30.37
CA GLU A 127 -7.07 -10.75 -30.90
C GLU A 127 -8.45 -11.41 -30.73
N LEU A 128 -9.17 -11.44 -31.84
CA LEU A 128 -10.42 -12.16 -32.11
C LEU A 128 -11.71 -11.53 -31.57
N GLU A 129 -12.39 -10.81 -32.48
CA GLU A 129 -13.61 -11.40 -33.06
C GLU A 129 -14.70 -11.90 -32.08
N GLU A 130 -14.87 -11.33 -30.89
CA GLU A 130 -16.14 -11.38 -30.16
C GLU A 130 -17.04 -10.21 -30.59
N MET A 131 -17.40 -10.34 -31.86
CA MET A 131 -18.12 -9.44 -32.73
C MET A 131 -19.60 -9.24 -32.37
N TYR A 132 -20.18 -9.80 -31.30
CA TYR A 132 -21.66 -9.74 -31.15
C TYR A 132 -22.29 -9.67 -29.75
N TYR A 133 -21.59 -9.91 -28.62
CA TYR A 133 -22.24 -9.85 -27.30
C TYR A 133 -21.30 -9.48 -26.15
N ALA A 134 -21.05 -8.18 -25.94
CA ALA A 134 -20.74 -7.67 -24.61
C ALA A 134 -21.44 -6.33 -24.36
N PRO A 135 -22.77 -6.32 -24.17
CA PRO A 135 -23.49 -5.12 -23.78
C PRO A 135 -23.26 -4.84 -22.28
N MET A 136 -22.01 -4.61 -21.83
CA MET A 136 -21.71 -4.01 -20.51
C MET A 136 -20.20 -3.78 -20.23
N GLY A 137 -19.39 -3.45 -21.24
CA GLY A 137 -18.02 -2.94 -21.04
C GLY A 137 -17.96 -1.48 -20.56
N ARG A 138 -18.94 -1.01 -19.77
CA ARG A 138 -18.93 0.39 -19.28
C ARG A 138 -18.11 0.44 -17.99
N TRP A 139 -17.09 1.29 -18.01
CA TRP A 139 -16.44 1.84 -16.82
C TRP A 139 -17.49 2.19 -15.73
N PRO A 140 -17.16 2.10 -14.43
CA PRO A 140 -18.06 2.52 -13.36
C PRO A 140 -18.63 3.93 -13.64
N PRO A 141 -19.93 4.15 -13.39
CA PRO A 141 -20.62 5.40 -13.70
C PRO A 141 -20.10 6.61 -12.91
N ASP A 142 -19.21 6.41 -11.94
CA ASP A 142 -18.55 7.45 -11.15
C ASP A 142 -17.64 8.38 -11.97
N ARG A 143 -17.56 8.19 -13.30
CA ARG A 143 -17.18 9.23 -14.27
C ARG A 143 -18.22 10.37 -14.23
N ASN A 144 -18.14 11.21 -13.21
CA ASN A 144 -18.69 12.55 -13.25
C ASN A 144 -18.04 13.26 -14.45
N ARG A 145 -18.76 13.39 -15.57
CA ARG A 145 -18.33 14.08 -16.81
C ARG A 145 -18.20 15.61 -16.63
N GLY A 146 -17.81 16.05 -15.44
CA GLY A 146 -18.03 17.42 -14.95
C GLY A 146 -16.79 18.24 -14.65
N PHE A 147 -15.57 17.73 -14.89
CA PHE A 147 -14.36 18.50 -14.67
C PHE A 147 -13.56 18.61 -15.97
N GLY A 148 -13.24 19.87 -16.32
CA GLY A 148 -12.51 20.22 -17.54
C GLY A 148 -11.09 19.65 -17.54
N ASP A 149 -10.53 19.53 -18.75
CA ASP A 149 -9.17 19.09 -19.03
C ASP A 149 -8.74 17.79 -18.30
N ASP A 150 -9.68 16.87 -18.10
CA ASP A 150 -9.40 15.50 -17.62
C ASP A 150 -8.76 14.69 -18.75
N TRP A 151 -7.42 14.62 -18.75
CA TRP A 151 -6.65 13.68 -19.55
C TRP A 151 -7.21 12.26 -19.40
N PHE A 152 -7.53 11.62 -20.52
CA PHE A 152 -8.04 10.25 -20.48
C PHE A 152 -6.94 9.34 -19.89
N PRO A 153 -7.28 8.32 -19.07
CA PRO A 153 -6.29 7.35 -18.57
C PRO A 153 -5.61 6.55 -19.69
N GLU A 154 -6.12 6.63 -20.92
CA GLU A 154 -5.51 6.07 -22.13
C GLU A 154 -4.23 6.84 -22.55
N GLU A 155 -4.04 8.06 -22.05
CA GLU A 155 -2.84 8.84 -22.26
C GLU A 155 -1.82 8.54 -21.13
N PRO A 156 -0.53 8.32 -21.46
CA PRO A 156 0.48 7.93 -20.47
C PRO A 156 0.63 8.93 -19.31
N GLU A 157 0.21 10.18 -19.53
CA GLU A 157 0.21 11.27 -18.56
C GLU A 157 -0.94 11.19 -17.55
N GLY A 158 -2.07 10.56 -17.91
CA GLY A 158 -3.24 10.35 -17.05
C GLY A 158 -3.15 9.09 -16.16
N MET A 159 -2.31 8.12 -16.54
CA MET A 159 -2.16 6.85 -15.82
C MET A 159 -1.71 6.97 -14.35
N PRO A 160 -0.80 7.89 -13.96
CA PRO A 160 -0.46 8.09 -12.56
C PRO A 160 -1.66 8.57 -11.72
N GLN A 161 -2.43 9.52 -12.24
CA GLN A 161 -3.59 10.08 -11.55
C GLN A 161 -4.71 9.05 -11.42
N TRP A 162 -4.94 8.28 -12.48
CA TRP A 162 -5.89 7.17 -12.44
C TRP A 162 -5.46 6.10 -11.44
N THR A 163 -4.17 5.72 -11.42
CA THR A 163 -3.61 4.75 -10.47
C THR A 163 -3.83 5.20 -9.03
N GLU A 164 -3.55 6.47 -8.73
CA GLU A 164 -3.78 7.03 -7.40
C GLU A 164 -5.28 6.98 -7.03
N ARG A 165 -6.17 7.45 -7.90
CA ARG A 165 -7.63 7.44 -7.65
C ARG A 165 -8.15 6.01 -7.44
N PHE A 166 -7.70 5.08 -8.27
CA PHE A 166 -8.08 3.67 -8.20
C PHE A 166 -7.63 3.02 -6.88
N ARG A 167 -6.37 3.22 -6.48
CA ARG A 167 -5.87 2.70 -5.20
C ARG A 167 -6.56 3.33 -4.01
N ARG A 168 -6.79 4.65 -4.05
CA ARG A 168 -7.55 5.34 -3.00
C ARG A 168 -8.94 4.74 -2.84
N ALA A 169 -9.65 4.48 -3.94
CA ALA A 169 -10.96 3.85 -3.90
C ALA A 169 -10.91 2.48 -3.20
N ILE A 170 -9.97 1.61 -3.57
CA ILE A 170 -9.80 0.29 -2.93
C ILE A 170 -9.55 0.42 -1.42
N TYR A 171 -8.74 1.38 -0.98
CA TYR A 171 -8.41 1.53 0.43
C TYR A 171 -9.55 2.15 1.26
N THR A 172 -10.48 2.84 0.61
CA THR A 172 -11.62 3.51 1.28
C THR A 172 -12.96 2.77 1.13
N THR A 173 -12.98 1.58 0.49
CA THR A 173 -14.19 0.78 0.30
C THR A 173 -14.54 0.02 1.58
#